data_AF-A0A8B6J312-F1
#
_entry.id   AF-A0A8B6J312-F1
#
_cell.length_a   1.000
_cell.length_b   1.000
_cell.length_c   1.000
_cell.angle_alpha   90.00
_cell.angle_beta   90.00
_cell.angle_gamma   90.00
#
_symmetry.space_group_name_H-M   'P 1'
#
loop_
_entity.id
_entity.type
_entity.pdbx_description
1 polymer ?
#
loop_
_entity_poly.entity_id
_entity_poly.type
_entity_poly.pdbx_seq_one_letter_code
_entity_poly.pdbx_strand_id
1 'polypeptide(L)'
;MAEENVTTETTEQVDTQKEAVEHPKHEHERTFTRADISKMMAAERTKWESEQSAAIEKARTEGERLAKLSKDERAKEEEQKRLDAIAEREKAVAEREMRIETHSLLVEKGLPLDFIDIVLSTTAEEVKTNIDNLQTIFDKAVEKRVNDRLAQKPPRTGNGSVGMTKADIMAIEDDDERMRLIAENRNLF
;
A
#
# COMPACT_ATOMS: atom_id res chain seq x y z
N MET A 1 -37.12 -11.75 60.40
CA MET A 1 -38.39 -12.51 60.41
C MET A 1 -38.44 -13.35 59.16
N ALA A 2 -39.00 -14.57 59.29
CA ALA A 2 -39.13 -15.64 58.31
C ALA A 2 -37.95 -16.63 58.26
N GLU A 3 -38.07 -17.60 59.17
CA GLU A 3 -37.55 -18.97 59.10
C GLU A 3 -38.09 -19.68 57.86
N GLU A 4 -37.32 -20.58 57.24
CA GLU A 4 -37.92 -21.81 56.70
C GLU A 4 -36.90 -22.95 56.70
N ASN A 5 -37.27 -23.98 57.46
CA ASN A 5 -36.63 -25.26 57.66
C ASN A 5 -37.09 -26.21 56.55
N VAL A 6 -36.17 -26.88 55.86
CA VAL A 6 -36.51 -28.05 55.04
C VAL A 6 -35.61 -29.20 55.43
N THR A 7 -36.14 -30.00 56.35
CA THR A 7 -35.72 -31.37 56.64
C THR A 7 -36.49 -32.28 55.69
N THR A 8 -35.80 -33.17 54.97
CA THR A 8 -36.41 -34.35 54.36
C THR A 8 -35.57 -35.57 54.71
N GLU A 9 -36.11 -36.34 55.66
CA GLU A 9 -35.76 -37.73 55.93
C GLU A 9 -36.15 -38.59 54.72
N THR A 10 -35.27 -39.53 54.33
CA THR A 10 -35.69 -40.76 53.65
C THR A 10 -35.08 -41.93 54.41
N THR A 11 -35.96 -42.69 55.05
CA THR A 11 -35.70 -43.97 55.69
C THR A 11 -35.91 -45.08 54.66
N GLU A 12 -34.94 -45.99 54.53
CA GLU A 12 -35.16 -47.33 53.97
C GLU A 12 -34.59 -48.36 54.95
N GLN A 13 -35.48 -49.14 55.56
CA GLN A 13 -35.20 -50.48 56.10
C GLN A 13 -35.58 -51.47 54.98
N VAL A 14 -34.96 -52.64 54.78
CA VAL A 14 -35.00 -53.87 55.59
C VAL A 14 -34.11 -54.89 54.84
N ASP A 15 -33.26 -55.68 55.51
CA ASP A 15 -33.44 -57.13 55.66
C ASP A 15 -32.34 -57.76 56.53
N THR A 16 -32.75 -58.74 57.31
CA THR A 16 -32.03 -59.37 58.41
C THR A 16 -31.55 -60.74 57.97
N GLN A 17 -30.27 -61.07 58.19
CA GLN A 17 -29.88 -62.47 58.38
C GLN A 17 -28.63 -62.56 59.27
N LYS A 18 -28.83 -63.19 60.44
CA LYS A 18 -27.78 -63.62 61.37
C LYS A 18 -27.28 -64.98 60.91
N GLU A 19 -25.96 -65.14 60.78
CA GLU A 19 -25.31 -66.42 61.03
C GLU A 19 -23.92 -66.17 61.60
N ALA A 20 -23.63 -66.81 62.73
CA ALA A 20 -22.43 -66.62 63.54
C ALA A 20 -21.39 -67.70 63.18
N VAL A 21 -20.13 -67.29 62.96
CA VAL A 21 -18.95 -68.17 63.05
C VAL A 21 -17.76 -67.36 63.60
N GLU A 22 -17.32 -67.68 64.82
CA GLU A 22 -16.03 -67.34 65.45
C GLU A 22 -14.94 -68.34 64.97
N HIS A 23 -13.64 -68.08 64.78
CA HIS A 23 -12.59 -67.20 65.35
C HIS A 23 -11.37 -67.13 64.33
N PRO A 24 -10.15 -66.64 64.66
CA PRO A 24 -9.69 -65.28 64.96
C PRO A 24 -8.48 -64.87 64.07
N LYS A 25 -8.25 -63.57 63.77
CA LYS A 25 -6.91 -63.00 63.48
C LYS A 25 -6.96 -61.48 63.26
N HIS A 26 -6.52 -60.75 64.27
CA HIS A 26 -5.99 -59.37 64.28
C HIS A 26 -6.41 -58.44 63.12
N GLU A 27 -7.53 -57.75 63.27
CA GLU A 27 -7.68 -56.42 62.71
C GLU A 27 -7.26 -55.42 63.80
N HIS A 28 -6.14 -54.73 63.60
CA HIS A 28 -5.78 -53.57 64.40
C HIS A 28 -6.82 -52.47 64.10
N GLU A 29 -7.84 -52.34 64.94
CA GLU A 29 -8.64 -51.12 64.99
C GLU A 29 -7.67 -49.97 65.31
N ARG A 30 -7.37 -49.15 64.30
CA ARG A 30 -6.51 -47.97 64.47
C ARG A 30 -7.28 -46.94 65.30
N THR A 31 -7.08 -46.97 66.61
CA THR A 31 -7.56 -45.89 67.48
C THR A 31 -6.66 -44.68 67.28
N PHE A 32 -7.11 -43.71 66.47
CA PHE A 32 -6.38 -42.45 66.33
C PHE A 32 -6.43 -41.68 67.64
N THR A 33 -5.27 -41.31 68.18
CA THR A 33 -5.23 -40.42 69.34
C THR A 33 -5.51 -38.99 68.87
N ARG A 34 -6.02 -38.14 69.77
CA ARG A 34 -6.23 -36.72 69.47
C ARG A 34 -4.94 -36.00 69.05
N ALA A 35 -3.77 -36.51 69.47
CA ALA A 35 -2.46 -36.03 69.04
C ALA A 35 -2.17 -36.37 67.57
N ASP A 36 -2.56 -37.55 67.09
CA ASP A 36 -2.37 -37.97 65.69
C ASP A 36 -3.22 -37.13 64.74
N ILE A 37 -4.48 -36.85 65.12
CA ILE A 37 -5.38 -35.97 64.38
C ILE A 37 -4.84 -34.54 64.31
N SER A 38 -4.27 -34.05 65.42
CA SER A 38 -3.68 -32.70 65.47
C SER A 38 -2.44 -32.60 64.58
N LYS A 39 -1.60 -33.64 64.53
CA LYS A 39 -0.45 -33.73 63.61
C LYS A 39 -0.88 -33.76 62.15
N MET A 40 -1.91 -34.55 61.82
CA MET A 40 -2.47 -34.58 60.47
C MET A 40 -3.01 -33.21 60.06
N MET A 41 -3.81 -32.55 60.89
CA MET A 41 -4.33 -31.22 60.58
C MET A 41 -3.22 -30.16 60.44
N ALA A 42 -2.16 -30.24 61.24
CA ALA A 42 -1.01 -29.34 61.12
C ALA A 42 -0.28 -29.57 59.79
N ALA A 43 -0.04 -30.83 59.42
CA ALA A 43 0.58 -31.18 58.13
C ALA A 43 -0.30 -30.73 56.94
N GLU A 44 -1.62 -30.92 57.03
CA GLU A 44 -2.58 -30.47 56.02
C GLU A 44 -2.56 -28.94 55.86
N ARG A 45 -2.52 -28.19 56.97
CA ARG A 45 -2.42 -26.72 56.94
C ARG A 45 -1.11 -26.23 56.35
N THR A 46 0.02 -26.82 56.73
CA THR A 46 1.32 -26.46 56.14
C THR A 46 1.34 -26.73 54.64
N LYS A 47 0.74 -27.86 54.22
CA LYS A 47 0.64 -28.21 52.81
C LYS A 47 -0.26 -27.24 52.05
N TRP A 48 -1.41 -26.87 52.62
CA TRP A 48 -2.32 -25.90 52.05
C TRP A 48 -1.71 -24.49 51.95
N GLU A 49 -1.02 -24.02 52.99
CA GLU A 49 -0.30 -22.74 52.97
C GLU A 49 0.83 -22.73 51.92
N SER A 50 1.54 -23.85 51.77
CA SER A 50 2.57 -24.02 50.73
C SER A 50 1.97 -24.03 49.33
N GLU A 51 0.84 -24.70 49.13
CA GLU A 51 0.14 -24.74 47.83
C GLU A 51 -0.42 -23.37 47.47
N GLN A 52 -0.95 -22.63 48.47
CA GLN A 52 -1.52 -21.32 48.26
C GLN A 52 -0.46 -20.24 48.00
N SER A 53 0.66 -20.27 48.71
CA SER A 53 1.80 -19.40 48.42
C SER A 53 2.38 -19.68 47.03
N ALA A 54 2.53 -20.95 46.64
CA ALA A 54 2.99 -21.32 45.30
C ALA A 54 2.00 -20.88 44.20
N ALA A 55 0.70 -20.97 44.44
CA ALA A 55 -0.32 -20.51 43.51
C ALA A 55 -0.30 -18.98 43.34
N ILE A 56 -0.10 -18.23 44.43
CA ILE A 56 0.00 -16.76 44.41
C ILE A 56 1.26 -16.32 43.67
N GLU A 57 2.41 -16.93 43.94
CA GLU A 57 3.66 -16.62 43.24
C GLU A 57 3.58 -16.94 41.74
N LYS A 58 2.95 -18.07 41.38
CA LYS A 58 2.73 -18.43 39.97
C LYS A 58 1.78 -17.45 39.26
N ALA A 59 0.70 -17.03 39.93
CA ALA A 59 -0.22 -16.04 39.39
C ALA A 59 0.44 -14.66 39.22
N ARG A 60 1.28 -14.26 40.17
CA ARG A 60 2.03 -13.00 40.11
C ARG A 60 3.05 -12.99 38.97
N THR A 61 3.85 -14.05 38.86
CA THR A 61 4.88 -14.16 37.82
C THR A 61 4.29 -14.22 36.41
N GLU A 62 3.18 -14.92 36.22
CA GLU A 62 2.48 -14.93 34.93
C GLU A 62 1.83 -13.58 34.63
N GLY A 63 1.21 -12.93 35.63
CA GLY A 63 0.66 -11.58 35.48
C GLY A 63 1.73 -10.54 35.12
N GLU A 64 2.89 -10.59 35.78
CA GLU A 64 4.03 -9.72 35.47
C GLU A 64 4.61 -10.01 34.08
N ARG A 65 4.69 -11.29 33.68
CA ARG A 65 5.15 -11.69 32.34
C ARG A 65 4.20 -11.20 31.25
N LEU A 66 2.89 -11.39 31.41
CA LEU A 66 1.86 -10.91 30.48
C LEU A 66 1.84 -9.38 30.41
N ALA A 67 1.97 -8.70 31.56
CA ALA A 67 2.02 -7.24 31.60
C ALA A 67 3.29 -6.68 30.95
N LYS A 68 4.44 -7.34 31.11
CA LYS A 68 5.69 -6.98 30.41
C LYS A 68 5.56 -7.20 28.91
N LEU A 69 5.05 -8.36 28.47
CA LEU A 69 4.84 -8.65 27.06
C LEU A 69 3.92 -7.60 26.41
N SER A 70 2.81 -7.24 27.06
CA SER A 70 1.90 -6.19 26.59
C SER A 70 2.53 -4.79 26.51
N LYS A 71 3.53 -4.49 27.35
CA LYS A 71 4.26 -3.21 27.30
C LYS A 71 5.32 -3.23 26.20
N ASP A 72 6.07 -4.32 26.08
CA ASP A 72 7.12 -4.47 25.08
C ASP A 72 6.55 -4.55 23.66
N GLU A 73 5.41 -5.21 23.47
CA GLU A 73 4.70 -5.23 22.18
C GLU A 73 4.19 -3.84 21.78
N ARG A 74 3.62 -3.08 22.72
CA ARG A 74 3.23 -1.68 22.47
C ARG A 74 4.42 -0.80 22.14
N ALA A 75 5.54 -0.97 22.86
CA ALA A 75 6.76 -0.22 22.58
C ALA A 75 7.31 -0.52 21.18
N LYS A 76 7.31 -1.79 20.77
CA LYS A 76 7.71 -2.21 19.42
C LYS A 76 6.78 -1.65 18.34
N GLU A 77 5.47 -1.65 18.57
CA GLU A 77 4.52 -1.08 17.61
C GLU A 77 4.68 0.43 17.48
N GLU A 78 4.92 1.13 18.60
CA GLU A 78 5.18 2.57 18.58
C GLU A 78 6.52 2.88 17.89
N GLU A 79 7.56 2.11 18.16
CA GLU A 79 8.86 2.24 17.49
C GLU A 79 8.74 1.95 15.99
N GLN A 80 8.02 0.89 15.60
CA GLN A 80 7.77 0.57 14.20
C GLN A 80 6.99 1.70 13.51
N LYS A 81 5.93 2.23 14.14
CA LYS A 81 5.19 3.39 13.59
C LYS A 81 6.10 4.61 13.42
N ARG A 82 7.05 4.83 14.33
CA ARG A 82 8.03 5.92 14.19
C ARG A 82 9.00 5.66 13.04
N LEU A 83 9.51 4.44 12.91
CA LEU A 83 10.38 4.05 11.81
C LEU A 83 9.67 4.20 10.46
N ASP A 84 8.42 3.74 10.36
CA ASP A 84 7.61 3.88 9.15
C ASP A 84 7.34 5.36 8.83
N ALA A 85 7.04 6.18 9.84
CA ALA A 85 6.85 7.62 9.65
C ALA A 85 8.14 8.36 9.24
N ILE A 86 9.30 7.89 9.70
CA ILE A 86 10.60 8.42 9.26
C ILE A 86 10.87 8.00 7.82
N ALA A 87 10.70 6.72 7.50
CA ALA A 87 10.90 6.20 6.15
C ALA A 87 9.99 6.88 5.12
N GLU A 88 8.73 7.13 5.45
CA GLU A 88 7.81 7.86 4.58
C GLU A 88 8.26 9.31 4.37
N ARG A 89 8.74 9.98 5.43
CA ARG A 89 9.30 11.33 5.30
C ARG A 89 10.58 11.35 4.48
N GLU A 90 11.48 10.41 4.68
CA GLU A 90 12.73 10.30 3.91
C GLU A 90 12.42 10.07 2.43
N LYS A 91 11.46 9.19 2.13
CA LYS A 91 11.00 8.97 0.75
C LYS A 91 10.40 10.24 0.14
N ALA A 92 9.53 10.94 0.86
CA ALA A 92 8.93 12.19 0.39
C ALA A 92 9.97 13.29 0.16
N VAL A 93 11.01 13.36 1.00
CA VAL A 93 12.14 14.29 0.82
C VAL A 93 12.96 13.90 -0.41
N ALA A 94 13.32 12.63 -0.56
CA ALA A 94 14.08 12.15 -1.72
C ALA A 94 13.33 12.40 -3.03
N GLU A 95 12.02 12.15 -3.08
CA GLU A 95 11.19 12.45 -4.25
C GLU A 95 11.16 13.95 -4.55
N ARG A 96 11.09 14.79 -3.52
CA ARG A 96 11.10 16.25 -3.68
C ARG A 96 12.45 16.77 -4.16
N GLU A 97 13.54 16.28 -3.60
CA GLU A 97 14.90 16.63 -4.02
C GLU A 97 15.13 16.22 -5.48
N MET A 98 14.79 14.98 -5.82
CA MET A 98 14.88 14.49 -7.20
C MET A 98 14.04 15.33 -8.17
N ARG A 99 12.82 15.76 -7.77
CA ARG A 99 11.98 16.65 -8.59
C ARG A 99 12.62 18.03 -8.79
N ILE A 100 13.31 18.57 -7.78
CA ILE A 100 14.02 19.86 -7.87
C ILE A 100 15.24 19.75 -8.79
N GLU A 101 16.00 18.66 -8.68
CA GLU A 101 17.13 18.39 -9.58
C GLU A 101 16.65 18.23 -11.02
N THR A 102 15.58 17.45 -11.23
CA THR A 102 14.94 17.28 -12.54
C THR A 102 14.45 18.61 -13.10
N HIS A 103 13.81 19.45 -12.28
CA HIS A 103 13.39 20.79 -12.66
C HIS A 103 14.58 21.62 -13.14
N SER A 104 15.68 21.62 -12.38
CA SER A 104 16.90 22.36 -12.73
C SER A 104 17.49 21.87 -14.05
N LEU A 105 17.55 20.54 -14.25
CA LEU A 105 18.05 19.94 -15.49
C LEU A 105 17.17 20.30 -16.70
N LEU A 106 15.84 20.28 -16.55
CA LEU A 106 14.92 20.67 -17.62
C LEU A 106 15.10 22.13 -18.02
N VAL A 107 15.25 23.04 -17.04
CA VAL A 107 15.50 24.46 -17.30
C VAL A 107 16.85 24.65 -18.00
N GLU A 108 17.90 23.95 -17.56
CA GLU A 108 19.21 24.00 -18.20
C GLU A 108 19.16 23.54 -19.67
N LYS A 109 18.36 22.50 -19.96
CA LYS A 109 18.12 22.01 -21.32
C LYS A 109 17.11 22.83 -22.12
N GLY A 110 16.53 23.89 -21.54
CA GLY A 110 15.55 24.75 -22.20
C GLY A 110 14.19 24.08 -22.45
N LEU A 111 13.89 23.00 -21.72
CA LEU A 111 12.66 22.25 -21.84
C LEU A 111 11.56 22.78 -20.90
N PRO A 112 10.28 22.76 -21.31
CA PRO A 112 9.15 23.06 -20.46
C PRO A 112 9.10 22.25 -19.16
N LEU A 113 8.73 22.92 -18.07
CA LEU A 113 8.57 22.30 -16.74
C LEU A 113 7.41 21.30 -16.67
N ASP A 114 6.46 21.41 -17.60
CA ASP A 114 5.34 20.47 -17.73
C ASP A 114 5.82 19.03 -18.03
N PHE A 115 7.08 18.86 -18.45
CA PHE A 115 7.68 17.56 -18.70
C PHE A 115 8.22 16.86 -17.46
N ILE A 116 8.23 17.51 -16.28
CA ILE A 116 8.71 16.92 -15.02
C ILE A 116 8.06 15.54 -14.75
N ASP A 117 6.73 15.47 -14.80
CA ASP A 117 6.01 14.24 -14.48
C ASP A 117 6.17 13.14 -15.55
N ILE A 118 6.69 13.50 -16.73
CA ILE A 118 6.95 12.57 -17.84
C ILE A 118 8.37 12.00 -17.76
N VAL A 119 9.33 12.80 -17.29
CA VAL A 119 10.75 12.39 -17.24
C VAL A 119 11.15 11.80 -15.89
N LEU A 120 10.38 12.04 -14.82
CA LEU A 120 10.63 11.45 -13.50
C LEU A 120 10.66 9.92 -13.57
N SER A 121 11.64 9.31 -12.91
CA SER A 121 11.84 7.86 -12.88
C SER A 121 12.50 7.45 -11.56
N THR A 122 12.68 6.15 -11.35
CA THR A 122 13.22 5.58 -10.11
C THR A 122 14.66 5.98 -9.83
N THR A 123 15.43 6.29 -10.87
CA THR A 123 16.85 6.62 -10.75
C THR A 123 17.22 7.90 -11.50
N ALA A 124 18.21 8.63 -10.99
CA ALA A 124 18.69 9.87 -11.61
C ALA A 124 19.22 9.67 -13.04
N GLU A 125 19.89 8.53 -13.32
CA GLU A 125 20.41 8.21 -14.65
C GLU A 125 19.30 7.96 -15.67
N GLU A 126 18.20 7.31 -15.25
CA GLU A 126 17.01 7.15 -16.10
C GLU A 126 16.37 8.50 -16.39
N VAL A 127 16.24 9.38 -15.39
CA VAL A 127 15.69 10.74 -15.56
C VAL A 127 16.51 11.53 -16.59
N LYS A 128 17.84 11.51 -16.47
CA LYS A 128 18.73 12.19 -17.42
C LYS A 128 18.59 11.63 -18.83
N THR A 129 18.56 10.30 -18.96
CA THR A 129 18.37 9.62 -20.26
C THR A 129 17.02 9.98 -20.88
N ASN A 130 15.96 10.03 -20.07
CA ASN A 130 14.63 10.43 -20.50
C ASN A 130 14.61 11.89 -20.98
N ILE A 131 15.29 12.79 -20.26
CA ILE A 131 15.42 14.21 -20.64
C ILE A 131 16.15 14.35 -21.98
N ASP A 132 17.28 13.66 -22.17
CA ASP A 132 18.06 13.75 -23.41
C ASP A 132 17.28 13.16 -24.62
N ASN A 133 16.54 12.07 -24.41
CA ASN A 133 15.66 11.48 -25.42
C ASN A 133 14.49 12.43 -25.77
N LEU A 134 13.84 12.99 -24.74
CA LEU A 134 12.75 13.94 -24.92
C LEU A 134 13.22 15.17 -25.68
N GLN A 135 14.39 15.72 -25.32
CA GLN A 135 15.01 16.85 -26.01
C GLN A 135 15.17 16.56 -27.49
N THR A 136 15.78 15.43 -27.84
CA THR A 136 16.01 15.04 -29.24
C THR A 136 14.71 14.92 -30.03
N ILE A 137 13.66 14.34 -29.44
CA ILE A 137 12.37 14.16 -30.10
C ILE A 137 11.64 15.50 -30.25
N PHE A 138 11.65 16.31 -29.19
CA PHE A 138 11.00 17.61 -29.15
C PHE A 138 11.62 18.57 -30.16
N ASP A 139 12.95 18.67 -30.17
CA ASP A 139 13.69 19.53 -31.11
C ASP A 139 13.40 19.13 -32.55
N LYS A 140 13.44 17.84 -32.89
CA LYS A 140 13.07 17.34 -34.23
C LYS A 140 11.63 17.68 -34.61
N ALA A 141 10.69 17.53 -33.67
CA ALA A 141 9.29 17.83 -33.91
C ALA A 141 9.06 19.33 -34.13
N VAL A 142 9.70 20.18 -33.33
CA VAL A 142 9.65 21.64 -33.46
C VAL A 142 10.31 22.08 -34.75
N GLU A 143 11.50 21.58 -35.07
CA GLU A 143 12.21 21.86 -36.32
C GLU A 143 11.34 21.51 -37.53
N LYS A 144 10.74 20.32 -37.56
CA LYS A 144 9.79 19.94 -38.62
C LYS A 144 8.63 20.93 -38.72
N ARG A 145 7.99 21.28 -37.59
CA ARG A 145 6.85 22.21 -37.54
C ARG A 145 7.24 23.62 -37.98
N VAL A 146 8.45 24.07 -37.68
CA VAL A 146 9.00 25.36 -38.09
C VAL A 146 9.35 25.33 -39.57
N ASN A 147 9.99 24.27 -40.05
CA ASN A 147 10.27 24.07 -41.48
C ASN A 147 8.98 24.03 -42.30
N ASP A 148 7.94 23.34 -41.84
CA ASP A 148 6.62 23.33 -42.49
C ASP A 148 5.96 24.73 -42.53
N ARG A 149 6.23 25.58 -41.52
CA ARG A 149 5.74 26.98 -41.49
C ARG A 149 6.59 27.92 -42.36
N LEU A 150 7.91 27.71 -42.39
CA LEU A 150 8.86 28.49 -43.18
C LEU A 150 8.87 28.09 -44.66
N ALA A 151 8.48 26.85 -44.97
CA ALA A 151 8.08 26.44 -46.29
C ALA A 151 6.85 27.26 -46.69
N GLN A 152 7.10 28.49 -47.14
CA GLN A 152 6.10 29.32 -47.75
C GLN A 152 5.42 28.50 -48.84
N LYS A 153 4.09 28.67 -48.98
CA LYS A 153 3.43 28.30 -50.23
C LYS A 153 4.28 28.94 -51.33
N PRO A 154 4.69 28.16 -52.36
CA PRO A 154 5.51 28.69 -53.43
C PRO A 154 4.86 30.01 -53.87
N PRO A 155 5.64 31.09 -54.07
CA PRO A 155 5.07 32.33 -54.55
C PRO A 155 4.18 31.95 -55.73
N ARG A 156 2.93 32.43 -55.76
CA ARG A 156 2.11 32.31 -56.96
C ARG A 156 3.03 32.83 -58.05
N THR A 157 3.53 31.92 -58.89
CA THR A 157 4.21 32.30 -60.11
C THR A 157 3.26 33.30 -60.70
N GLY A 158 3.72 34.55 -60.79
CA GLY A 158 2.85 35.62 -61.24
C GLY A 158 2.20 35.10 -62.50
N ASN A 159 0.88 35.04 -62.53
CA ASN A 159 0.17 35.30 -63.76
C ASN A 159 0.54 36.75 -64.12
N GLY A 160 1.79 36.97 -64.54
CA GLY A 160 2.14 38.09 -65.38
C GLY A 160 1.35 37.83 -66.63
N SER A 161 0.15 38.40 -66.70
CA SER A 161 -0.87 38.22 -67.74
C SER A 161 -1.02 36.78 -68.22
N VAL A 162 -2.19 36.16 -68.00
CA VAL A 162 -2.64 35.16 -68.99
C VAL A 162 -2.89 35.92 -70.29
N GLY A 163 -1.82 36.28 -71.00
CA GLY A 163 -1.91 36.50 -72.43
C GLY A 163 -2.22 35.13 -72.99
N MET A 164 -3.41 34.97 -73.56
CA MET A 164 -3.76 33.78 -74.33
C MET A 164 -2.55 33.39 -75.19
N THR A 165 -2.11 32.12 -75.17
CA THR A 165 -1.02 31.71 -76.06
C THR A 165 -1.54 31.59 -77.50
N LYS A 166 -0.64 31.58 -78.50
CA LYS A 166 -1.02 31.33 -79.91
C LYS A 166 -1.88 30.07 -80.06
N ALA A 167 -1.57 29.03 -79.28
CA ALA A 167 -2.31 27.77 -79.29
C ALA A 167 -3.71 27.93 -78.68
N ASP A 168 -3.85 28.67 -77.59
CA ASP A 168 -5.14 28.94 -76.96
C ASP A 168 -6.04 29.77 -77.88
N ILE A 169 -5.49 30.73 -78.62
CA ILE A 169 -6.23 31.54 -79.60
C ILE A 169 -6.67 30.68 -80.79
N MET A 170 -5.78 29.82 -81.31
CA MET A 170 -6.11 28.95 -82.44
C MET A 170 -7.08 27.82 -82.10
N ALA A 171 -7.22 27.47 -80.81
CA ALA A 171 -8.16 26.46 -80.33
C ALA A 171 -9.60 26.99 -80.15
N ILE A 172 -9.83 28.30 -80.31
CA ILE A 172 -11.17 28.89 -80.24
C ILE A 172 -11.98 28.45 -81.46
N GLU A 173 -13.11 27.78 -81.20
CA GLU A 173 -14.02 27.24 -82.23
C GLU A 173 -14.72 28.34 -83.03
N ASP A 174 -15.00 29.49 -82.41
CA ASP A 174 -15.59 30.65 -83.08
C ASP A 174 -14.53 31.40 -83.92
N ASP A 175 -14.73 31.40 -85.23
CA ASP A 175 -13.83 32.00 -86.21
C ASP A 175 -13.71 33.53 -86.06
N ASP A 176 -14.81 34.22 -85.75
CA ASP A 176 -14.83 35.69 -85.64
C ASP A 176 -14.11 36.15 -84.37
N GLU A 177 -14.35 35.43 -83.26
CA GLU A 177 -13.69 35.67 -81.99
C GLU A 177 -12.20 35.33 -82.05
N ARG A 178 -11.84 34.22 -82.73
CA ARG A 178 -10.44 33.85 -82.99
C ARG A 178 -9.72 34.94 -83.78
N MET A 179 -10.28 35.43 -84.88
CA MET A 179 -9.66 36.46 -85.72
C MET A 179 -9.48 37.79 -84.96
N ARG A 180 -10.45 38.16 -84.13
CA ARG A 180 -10.35 39.34 -83.25
C ARG A 180 -9.20 39.21 -82.26
N LEU A 181 -9.08 38.05 -81.60
CA LEU A 181 -8.01 37.80 -80.63
C LEU A 181 -6.63 37.70 -81.28
N ILE A 182 -6.53 37.23 -82.54
CA ILE A 182 -5.30 37.31 -83.35
C ILE A 182 -4.90 38.76 -83.62
N ALA A 183 -5.86 39.63 -83.95
CA ALA A 183 -5.60 41.04 -84.22
C ALA A 183 -5.18 41.80 -82.95
N GLU A 184 -5.85 41.52 -81.82
CA GLU A 184 -5.54 42.11 -80.52
C GLU A 184 -4.21 41.60 -79.95
N ASN A 185 -3.84 40.34 -80.22
CA ASN A 185 -2.59 39.71 -79.76
C ASN A 185 -1.65 39.36 -80.93
N ARG A 186 -1.47 40.31 -81.86
CA ARG A 186 -0.65 40.13 -83.08
C ARG A 186 0.82 39.79 -82.78
N ASN A 187 1.31 40.14 -81.60
CA ASN A 187 2.65 39.76 -81.14
C ASN A 187 2.86 38.25 -80.97
N LEU A 188 1.79 37.45 -80.97
CA LEU A 188 1.85 35.99 -80.86
C LEU A 188 1.77 35.27 -82.21
N PHE A 189 1.61 35.99 -83.32
CA PHE A 189 1.40 35.44 -84.66
C PHE A 189 2.44 35.91 -85.67
#